data_AF-A0A977L708-F1
#
_entry.id   AF-A0A977L708-F1
#
_cell.length_a   1.000
_cell.length_b   1.000
_cell.length_c   1.000
_cell.angle_alpha   90.00
_cell.angle_beta   90.00
_cell.angle_gamma   90.00
#
_symmetry.space_group_name_H-M   'P 1'
#
loop_
_entity.id
_entity.type
_entity.pdbx_description
1 polymer ?
#
loop_
_entity_poly.entity_id
_entity_poly.type
_entity_poly.pdbx_seq_one_letter_code
_entity_poly.pdbx_strand_id
1 'polypeptide(L)'
;MNNSTLAIRHKLYDYIRVADDKKLSAIYHLLESEIEQTQEWWKDKEVTRELDQRYKALEDGTDKGFTLEELKSSVTKLRKKKYG
;
A
#
# COMPACT_ATOMS: atom_id res chain seq x y z
N MET A 1 10.88 14.35 -33.65
CA MET A 1 11.77 13.69 -32.67
C MET A 1 10.96 12.64 -31.94
N ASN A 2 11.26 11.35 -32.13
CA ASN A 2 10.57 10.27 -31.42
C ASN A 2 11.31 10.08 -30.08
N ASN A 3 10.82 10.72 -29.00
CA ASN A 3 11.41 10.49 -27.68
C ASN A 3 10.97 9.11 -27.21
N SER A 4 11.91 8.17 -27.03
CA SER A 4 11.60 6.90 -26.40
C SER A 4 11.02 7.14 -25.00
N THR A 5 10.14 6.26 -24.53
CA THR A 5 9.55 6.35 -23.19
C THR A 5 10.61 6.50 -22.10
N LEU A 6 11.77 5.85 -22.29
CA LEU A 6 12.92 5.98 -21.40
C LEU A 6 13.51 7.40 -21.40
N ALA A 7 13.67 8.02 -22.57
CA ALA A 7 14.17 9.39 -22.69
C ALA A 7 13.22 10.42 -22.07
N ILE A 8 11.90 10.21 -22.20
CA ILE A 8 10.89 11.06 -21.54
C ILE A 8 11.01 10.93 -20.02
N ARG A 9 11.11 9.70 -19.50
CA ARG A 9 11.25 9.43 -18.06
C ARG A 9 12.49 10.10 -17.47
N HIS A 10 13.64 10.01 -18.12
CA HIS A 10 14.86 10.68 -17.65
C HIS A 10 14.72 12.20 -17.59
N LYS A 11 14.15 12.81 -18.64
CA LYS A 11 13.92 14.27 -18.67
C LYS A 11 13.00 14.75 -17.55
N LEU A 12 11.95 13.97 -17.22
CA LEU A 12 11.05 14.30 -16.11
C LEU A 12 11.77 14.22 -14.76
N TYR A 13 12.60 13.20 -14.53
CA TYR A 13 13.41 13.10 -13.30
C TYR A 13 14.36 14.29 -13.15
N ASP A 14 15.04 14.68 -14.23
CA ASP A 14 15.95 15.83 -14.17
C ASP A 14 15.21 17.15 -13.95
N TYR A 15 14.03 17.31 -14.53
CA TYR A 15 13.18 18.46 -14.27
C TYR A 15 12.73 18.55 -12.80
N ILE A 16 12.28 17.45 -12.20
CA ILE A 16 11.84 17.41 -10.80
C ILE A 16 12.96 17.84 -9.85
N ARG A 17 14.22 17.52 -10.16
CA ARG A 17 15.39 17.89 -9.32
C ARG A 17 15.66 19.38 -9.24
N VAL A 18 15.26 20.15 -10.26
CA VAL A 18 15.59 21.58 -10.39
C VAL A 18 14.37 22.48 -10.40
N ALA A 19 13.17 21.92 -10.43
CA ALA A 19 11.92 22.67 -10.43
C ALA A 19 11.69 23.37 -9.08
N ASP A 20 11.14 24.58 -9.14
CA ASP A 20 10.72 25.30 -7.94
C ASP A 20 9.46 24.68 -7.30
N ASP A 21 9.31 24.90 -6.00
CA ASP A 21 8.23 24.31 -5.19
C ASP A 21 6.84 24.62 -5.72
N LYS A 22 6.64 25.79 -6.33
CA LYS A 22 5.33 26.19 -6.89
C LYS A 22 4.96 25.32 -8.09
N LYS A 23 5.92 25.08 -8.99
CA LYS A 23 5.72 24.18 -10.14
C LYS A 23 5.56 22.73 -9.70
N LEU A 24 6.34 22.28 -8.73
CA LEU A 24 6.20 20.93 -8.17
C LEU A 24 4.82 20.73 -7.54
N SER A 25 4.36 21.68 -6.73
CA SER A 25 3.01 21.64 -6.12
C SER A 25 1.90 21.63 -7.17
N ALA A 26 2.02 22.45 -8.22
CA ALA A 26 1.04 22.45 -9.31
C ALA A 26 1.01 21.12 -10.08
N ILE A 27 2.17 20.52 -10.35
CA ILE A 27 2.28 19.21 -11.00
C ILE A 27 1.72 18.12 -10.10
N TYR A 28 2.02 18.16 -8.80
CA TYR A 28 1.49 17.22 -7.82
C TYR A 28 -0.03 17.27 -7.81
N HIS A 29 -0.65 18.43 -7.60
CA HIS A 29 -2.11 18.55 -7.57
C HIS A 29 -2.79 18.16 -8.88
N LEU A 30 -2.13 18.39 -10.02
CA LEU A 30 -2.65 17.96 -11.31
C LEU A 30 -2.68 16.44 -11.45
N LEU A 31 -1.68 15.74 -10.90
CA LEU A 31 -1.48 14.31 -11.04
C LEU A 31 -1.79 13.54 -9.75
N GLU A 32 -2.31 14.21 -8.71
CA GLU A 32 -2.46 13.69 -7.36
C GLU A 32 -3.25 12.39 -7.37
N SER A 33 -4.38 12.36 -8.06
CA SER A 33 -5.21 11.15 -8.21
C SER A 33 -4.56 9.99 -8.98
N GLU A 34 -3.55 10.27 -9.84
CA GLU A 34 -2.80 9.26 -10.58
C GLU A 34 -1.58 8.77 -9.80
N ILE A 35 -0.93 9.66 -9.04
CA ILE A 35 0.22 9.37 -8.17
C ILE A 35 -0.24 8.62 -6.92
N GLU A 36 -1.34 9.06 -6.32
CA GLU A 36 -1.99 8.45 -5.17
C GLU A 36 -2.86 7.25 -5.56
N GLN A 37 -2.59 6.61 -6.70
CA GLN A 37 -2.98 5.21 -6.94
C GLN A 37 -2.27 4.29 -5.94
N THR A 38 -2.60 4.48 -4.67
CA THR A 38 -2.75 3.41 -3.70
C THR A 38 -3.57 2.35 -4.40
N GLN A 39 -3.08 1.12 -4.42
CA GLN A 39 -3.89 -0.01 -4.86
C GLN A 39 -5.19 0.07 -4.07
N GLU A 40 -6.28 0.47 -4.74
CA GLU A 40 -7.59 0.66 -4.14
C GLU A 40 -8.14 -0.71 -3.82
N TRP A 41 -7.56 -1.38 -2.83
CA TRP A 41 -7.84 -2.76 -2.47
C TRP A 41 -9.31 -2.94 -2.09
N TRP A 42 -9.98 -1.87 -1.66
CA TRP A 42 -11.42 -1.84 -1.40
C TRP A 42 -12.28 -1.90 -2.68
N LYS A 43 -11.71 -1.68 -3.87
CA LYS A 43 -12.38 -1.95 -5.16
C LYS A 43 -12.19 -3.39 -5.63
N ASP A 44 -11.27 -4.14 -5.04
CA ASP A 44 -11.11 -5.55 -5.32
C ASP A 44 -12.23 -6.34 -4.61
N LYS A 45 -13.11 -6.94 -5.42
CA LYS A 45 -14.27 -7.69 -4.93
C LYS A 45 -13.86 -8.96 -4.17
N GLU A 46 -12.75 -9.59 -4.54
CA GLU A 46 -12.30 -10.80 -3.85
C GLU A 46 -11.73 -10.45 -2.48
N VAL A 47 -10.96 -9.36 -2.39
CA VAL A 47 -10.43 -8.87 -1.11
C VAL A 47 -11.58 -8.46 -0.18
N THR A 48 -12.52 -7.66 -0.68
CA THR A 48 -13.67 -7.22 0.15
C THR A 48 -14.56 -8.37 0.58
N ARG A 49 -14.77 -9.38 -0.29
CA ARG A 49 -15.53 -10.60 0.05
C ARG A 49 -14.85 -11.42 1.14
N GLU A 50 -13.53 -11.59 1.08
CA GLU A 50 -12.76 -12.31 2.10
C GLU A 50 -12.84 -11.60 3.46
N LEU A 51 -12.72 -10.28 3.47
CA LEU A 51 -12.79 -9.47 4.68
C LEU A 51 -14.19 -9.54 5.32
N ASP A 52 -15.25 -9.47 4.51
CA ASP A 52 -16.64 -9.62 4.99
C ASP A 52 -16.88 -11.02 5.59
N GLN A 53 -16.32 -12.07 4.98
CA GLN A 53 -16.40 -13.43 5.50
C GLN A 53 -15.70 -13.57 6.86
N ARG A 54 -14.51 -12.99 7.01
CA ARG A 54 -13.76 -13.01 8.27
C ARG A 54 -14.44 -12.20 9.37
N TYR A 55 -15.02 -11.06 9.00
CA TYR A 55 -15.80 -10.26 9.92
C TYR A 55 -16.98 -11.06 10.46
N LYS A 56 -17.77 -11.68 9.58
CA LYS A 56 -18.92 -12.51 9.97
C LYS A 56 -18.51 -13.70 10.82
N ALA A 57 -17.44 -14.40 10.46
CA ALA A 57 -16.93 -15.52 11.23
C ALA A 57 -16.51 -15.11 12.66
N LEU A 58 -15.98 -13.89 12.83
CA LEU A 58 -15.63 -13.38 14.15
C LEU A 58 -16.89 -12.96 14.94
N GLU A 59 -17.86 -12.36 14.26
CA GLU A 59 -19.13 -11.91 14.86
C GLU A 59 -20.00 -13.10 15.31
N ASP A 60 -20.08 -14.15 14.49
CA ASP A 60 -20.86 -15.36 14.79
C ASP A 60 -20.11 -16.38 15.67
N GLY A 61 -18.83 -16.12 15.96
CA GLY A 61 -17.98 -16.93 16.82
C GLY A 61 -17.45 -18.21 16.18
N THR A 62 -17.63 -18.40 14.86
CA THR A 62 -16.99 -19.48 14.08
C THR A 62 -15.47 -19.32 14.09
N ASP A 63 -14.99 -18.09 13.95
CA ASP A 63 -13.62 -17.70 14.22
C ASP A 63 -13.53 -17.10 15.62
N LYS A 64 -12.64 -17.65 16.45
CA LYS A 64 -12.44 -17.20 17.83
C LYS A 64 -11.49 -16.00 17.92
N GLY A 65 -10.82 -15.67 16.82
CA GLY A 65 -9.74 -14.70 16.80
C GLY A 65 -8.59 -15.10 17.72
N PHE A 66 -7.71 -14.14 17.98
CA PHE A 66 -6.62 -14.29 18.96
C PHE A 66 -6.61 -13.07 19.87
N THR A 67 -6.35 -13.32 21.14
CA THR A 67 -6.04 -12.24 22.09
C THR A 67 -4.68 -11.64 21.76
N LEU A 68 -4.46 -10.40 22.21
CA LEU A 68 -3.17 -9.73 22.05
C LEU A 68 -2.02 -10.50 22.70
N GLU A 69 -2.28 -11.18 23.82
CA GLU A 69 -1.25 -11.96 24.53
C GLU A 69 -0.87 -13.24 23.78
N GLU A 70 -1.84 -13.94 23.19
CA GLU A 70 -1.58 -15.08 22.31
C GLU A 70 -0.76 -14.66 21.09
N LEU A 71 -1.10 -13.53 20.48
CA LEU A 71 -0.37 -12.96 19.35
C LEU A 71 1.07 -12.58 19.74
N LYS A 72 1.29 -11.88 20.86
CA LYS A 72 2.64 -11.52 21.33
C LYS A 72 3.49 -12.77 21.61
N SER A 73 2.89 -13.77 22.24
CA SER A 73 3.56 -15.04 22.55
C SER A 73 3.99 -15.76 21.27
N SER A 74 3.12 -15.82 20.26
CA SER A 74 3.41 -16.47 18.97
C SER A 74 4.53 -15.74 18.22
N VAL A 75 4.49 -14.41 18.14
CA VAL A 75 5.54 -13.59 17.51
C VAL A 75 6.88 -13.77 18.23
N THR A 76 6.88 -13.80 19.57
CA THR A 76 8.09 -14.00 20.36
C THR A 76 8.71 -15.37 20.11
N LYS A 77 7.90 -16.43 20.04
CA LYS A 77 8.36 -17.79 19.70
C LYS A 77 8.99 -17.84 18.31
N LEU A 78 8.34 -17.24 17.31
CA LEU A 78 8.86 -17.18 15.93
C LEU A 78 10.19 -16.43 15.86
N ARG A 79 10.31 -15.30 16.56
CA ARG A 79 11.55 -14.52 16.63
C ARG A 79 12.69 -15.32 17.24
N LYS A 80 12.45 -16.01 18.36
CA LYS A 80 13.46 -16.90 18.98
C LYS A 80 13.88 -18.02 18.05
N LYS A 81 12.95 -18.66 17.33
CA LYS A 81 13.29 -19.71 16.36
C LYS A 81 14.16 -19.22 15.20
N LYS A 82 13.99 -17.97 14.77
CA LYS A 82 14.69 -17.41 13.61
C LYS A 82 16.05 -16.79 13.96
N TYR A 83 16.21 -16.26 15.17
CA TYR A 83 17.37 -15.44 15.56
C TYR A 83 18.02 -15.84 16.88
N GLY A 84 17.47 -16.82 17.60
CA GLY A 84 18.01 -17.31 18.87
C GLY A 84 18.65 -18.67 18.75
#